data_AF-A0A968TY69-F1
#
_entry.id   AF-A0A968TY69-F1
#
_cell.length_a   1.000
_cell.length_b   1.000
_cell.length_c   1.000
_cell.angle_alpha   90.00
_cell.angle_beta   90.00
_cell.angle_gamma   90.00
#
_symmetry.space_group_name_H-M   'P 1'
#
loop_
_entity.id
_entity.type
_entity.pdbx_description
1 polymer ?
#
loop_
_entity_poly.entity_id
_entity_poly.type
_entity_poly.pdbx_seq_one_letter_code
_entity_poly.pdbx_strand_id
1 'polypeptide(L)'
;MEDHPQAEELLAYHEGTLPAARAEEIQAHLGLCRECATTVLDLGNFPAIPLRVGGHDRTEADQELDWLAIEAKIAEESLADGQEAAVALAERPPVGAVSAAVFRSSLKASAWSMIAATVFLTTTLALVAQRYLAPETGGTAREAPRANLHFAELFPVDAPDTRSAGSTRIRLPVGASSLVLILTTGSFQEHESYRATITGDSESQRWRLEELTRARDGSFSVELPRAVLREGSYHLELDALDGETPITVARYRFDLALE
;
A
#
# COMPACT_ATOMS: atom_id res chain seq x y z
N MET A 1 -27.78 -28.64 14.06
CA MET A 1 -26.50 -29.24 13.65
C MET A 1 -26.59 -29.19 12.15
N GLU A 2 -26.14 -28.07 11.57
CA GLU A 2 -26.18 -27.88 10.13
C GLU A 2 -25.03 -28.70 9.56
N ASP A 3 -25.33 -29.55 8.57
CA ASP A 3 -24.29 -30.32 7.89
C ASP A 3 -23.44 -29.34 7.06
N HIS A 4 -22.22 -29.09 7.53
CA HIS A 4 -21.23 -28.30 6.80
C HIS A 4 -20.72 -29.10 5.58
N PRO A 5 -20.46 -28.44 4.44
CA PRO A 5 -19.76 -29.06 3.32
C PRO A 5 -18.41 -29.64 3.78
N GLN A 6 -18.01 -30.77 3.18
CA GLN A 6 -16.70 -31.36 3.48
C GLN A 6 -15.58 -30.43 2.97
N ALA A 7 -14.39 -30.52 3.58
CA ALA A 7 -13.27 -29.66 3.22
C ALA A 7 -12.86 -29.80 1.75
N GLU A 8 -12.92 -31.02 1.21
CA GLU A 8 -12.62 -31.33 -0.19
C GLU A 8 -13.61 -30.67 -1.14
N GLU A 9 -14.88 -30.52 -0.75
CA GLU A 9 -15.88 -29.83 -1.56
C GLU A 9 -15.66 -28.31 -1.57
N LEU A 10 -15.25 -27.73 -0.45
CA LEU A 10 -14.89 -26.31 -0.39
C LEU A 10 -13.64 -26.00 -1.24
N LEU A 11 -12.67 -26.91 -1.26
CA LEU A 11 -11.49 -26.80 -2.13
C LEU A 11 -11.88 -26.92 -3.61
N ALA A 12 -12.69 -27.93 -3.98
CA ALA A 12 -13.16 -28.09 -5.36
C ALA A 12 -14.06 -26.93 -5.82
N TYR A 13 -14.79 -26.30 -4.89
CA TYR A 13 -15.52 -25.06 -5.14
C TYR A 13 -14.57 -23.90 -5.44
N HIS A 14 -13.54 -23.72 -4.61
CA HIS A 14 -12.53 -22.68 -4.79
C HIS A 14 -11.76 -22.82 -6.11
N GLU A 15 -11.41 -24.06 -6.48
CA GLU A 15 -10.71 -24.39 -7.74
C GLU A 15 -11.62 -24.35 -8.98
N GLY A 16 -12.94 -24.23 -8.80
CA GLY A 16 -13.91 -24.23 -9.90
C GLY A 16 -14.07 -25.59 -10.59
N THR A 17 -13.74 -26.69 -9.92
CA THR A 17 -13.81 -28.06 -10.46
C THR A 17 -15.13 -28.77 -10.11
N LEU A 18 -15.96 -28.18 -9.26
CA LEU A 18 -17.27 -28.71 -8.90
C LEU A 18 -18.29 -28.63 -10.04
N PRO A 19 -19.19 -29.64 -10.19
CA PRO A 19 -20.35 -29.53 -11.07
C PRO A 19 -21.23 -28.34 -10.68
N ALA A 20 -21.76 -27.62 -11.68
CA ALA A 20 -22.51 -26.37 -11.48
C ALA A 20 -23.63 -26.46 -10.42
N ALA A 21 -24.38 -27.56 -10.41
CA ALA A 21 -25.46 -27.77 -9.43
C ALA A 21 -24.92 -27.82 -7.98
N ARG A 22 -23.78 -28.50 -7.76
CA ARG A 22 -23.18 -28.59 -6.42
C ARG A 22 -22.48 -27.29 -6.02
N ALA A 23 -21.90 -26.57 -6.98
CA ALA A 23 -21.34 -25.25 -6.73
C ALA A 23 -22.41 -24.24 -6.28
N GLU A 24 -23.60 -24.27 -6.88
CA GLU A 24 -24.73 -23.41 -6.47
C GLU A 24 -25.20 -23.72 -5.04
N GLU A 25 -25.28 -25.00 -4.66
CA GLU A 25 -25.59 -25.42 -3.29
C GLU A 25 -24.56 -24.91 -2.27
N ILE A 26 -23.26 -25.04 -2.59
CA ILE A 26 -22.19 -24.53 -1.72
C ILE A 26 -22.26 -23.00 -1.64
N GLN A 27 -22.44 -22.30 -2.76
CA GLN A 27 -22.58 -20.85 -2.77
C GLN A 27 -23.73 -20.37 -1.88
N ALA A 28 -24.88 -21.04 -1.95
CA ALA A 28 -26.01 -20.76 -1.08
C ALA A 28 -25.67 -20.98 0.42
N HIS A 29 -24.95 -22.07 0.73
CA HIS A 29 -24.48 -22.34 2.09
C HIS A 29 -23.49 -21.28 2.59
N LEU A 30 -22.52 -20.86 1.77
CA LEU A 30 -21.53 -19.83 2.11
C LEU A 30 -22.19 -18.47 2.42
N GLY A 31 -23.34 -18.18 1.78
CA GLY A 31 -24.13 -16.99 2.08
C GLY A 31 -24.79 -17.01 3.47
N LEU A 32 -24.94 -18.18 4.08
CA LEU A 32 -25.59 -18.37 5.38
C LEU A 32 -24.59 -18.74 6.49
N CYS A 33 -23.51 -19.44 6.15
CA CYS A 33 -22.52 -19.94 7.09
C CYS A 33 -21.20 -19.17 7.00
N ARG A 34 -20.97 -18.29 7.97
CA ARG A 34 -19.74 -17.46 8.04
C ARG A 34 -18.47 -18.30 8.14
N GLU A 35 -18.49 -19.41 8.87
CA GLU A 35 -17.31 -20.26 9.09
C GLU A 35 -16.81 -20.84 7.77
N CYS A 36 -17.69 -21.47 6.97
CA CYS A 36 -17.33 -21.99 5.66
C CYS A 36 -16.89 -20.87 4.69
N ALA A 37 -17.50 -19.69 4.76
CA ALA A 37 -17.07 -18.54 3.96
C ALA A 37 -15.64 -18.08 4.31
N THR A 38 -15.30 -18.04 5.60
CA THR A 38 -13.93 -17.74 6.05
C THR A 38 -12.95 -18.81 5.56
N THR A 39 -13.28 -20.10 5.66
CA THR A 39 -12.42 -21.17 5.16
C THR A 39 -12.12 -21.04 3.67
N VAL A 40 -13.11 -20.72 2.83
CA VAL A 40 -12.91 -20.53 1.38
C VAL A 40 -12.05 -19.30 1.08
N LEU A 41 -12.19 -18.21 1.86
CA LEU A 41 -11.34 -17.02 1.71
C LEU A 41 -9.88 -17.31 2.12
N ASP A 42 -9.69 -18.08 3.19
CA ASP A 42 -8.36 -18.47 3.65
C ASP A 42 -7.65 -19.33 2.62
N LEU A 43 -8.36 -20.25 1.94
CA LEU A 43 -7.82 -21.04 0.82
C LEU A 43 -7.25 -20.13 -0.29
N GLY A 44 -7.93 -19.02 -0.61
CA GLY A 44 -7.46 -18.05 -1.61
C GLY A 44 -6.24 -17.23 -1.18
N ASN A 45 -5.96 -17.15 0.12
CA ASN A 45 -4.78 -16.47 0.67
C ASN A 45 -3.57 -17.39 0.79
N PHE A 46 -3.71 -18.70 0.60
CA PHE A 46 -2.55 -19.59 0.54
C PHE A 46 -1.73 -19.25 -0.72
N PRO A 47 -0.43 -18.97 -0.57
CA PRO A 47 0.40 -18.71 -1.74
C PRO A 47 0.35 -19.92 -2.65
N ALA A 48 0.11 -19.69 -3.95
CA ALA A 48 0.19 -20.71 -4.98
C ALA A 48 1.66 -21.14 -5.14
N ILE A 49 2.14 -21.94 -4.19
CA ILE A 49 3.44 -22.58 -4.27
C ILE A 49 3.31 -23.58 -5.42
N PRO A 50 4.03 -23.41 -6.54
CA PRO A 50 3.98 -24.37 -7.63
C PRO A 50 4.50 -25.70 -7.10
N LEU A 51 3.58 -26.58 -6.71
CA LEU A 51 3.92 -27.97 -6.44
C LEU A 51 4.48 -28.50 -7.77
N ARG A 52 5.72 -28.99 -7.77
CA ARG A 52 6.28 -29.71 -8.92
C ARG A 52 5.50 -31.01 -9.07
N VAL A 53 4.33 -30.94 -9.72
CA VAL A 53 3.50 -32.10 -10.00
C VAL A 53 4.06 -32.80 -11.23
N GLY A 54 5.10 -33.60 -11.00
CA GLY A 54 5.63 -34.57 -11.95
C GLY A 54 5.72 -35.91 -11.27
N GLY A 55 4.97 -36.91 -11.76
CA GLY A 55 4.77 -38.24 -11.17
C GLY A 55 6.01 -39.14 -11.17
N HIS A 56 7.04 -38.74 -10.44
CA HIS A 56 8.12 -39.62 -10.02
C HIS A 56 8.00 -39.81 -8.50
N ASP A 57 8.19 -41.06 -8.04
CA ASP A 57 8.38 -41.35 -6.61
C ASP A 57 9.47 -40.42 -6.10
N ARG A 58 9.05 -39.40 -5.33
CA ARG A 58 9.97 -38.46 -4.72
C ARG A 58 10.80 -39.25 -3.73
N THR A 59 12.10 -39.28 -3.96
CA THR A 59 13.00 -39.91 -3.00
C THR A 59 13.07 -39.04 -1.75
N GLU A 60 13.40 -39.64 -0.62
CA GLU A 60 13.64 -38.90 0.64
C GLU A 60 14.69 -37.79 0.44
N ALA A 61 15.68 -38.01 -0.45
CA ALA A 61 16.67 -37.02 -0.81
C ALA A 61 16.07 -35.78 -1.52
N ASP A 62 15.03 -35.95 -2.34
CA ASP A 62 14.35 -34.83 -3.00
C ASP A 62 13.52 -34.02 -1.98
N GLN A 63 13.06 -34.64 -0.90
CA GLN A 63 12.34 -33.95 0.17
C GLN A 63 13.31 -33.13 1.03
N GLU A 64 14.47 -33.71 1.37
CA GLU A 64 15.53 -33.01 2.11
C GLU A 64 16.05 -31.79 1.33
N LEU A 65 16.23 -31.91 0.01
CA LEU A 65 16.65 -30.79 -0.83
C LEU A 65 15.61 -29.66 -0.88
N ASP A 66 14.32 -29.99 -0.95
CA ASP A 66 13.26 -28.98 -0.90
C ASP A 66 13.17 -28.33 0.49
N TRP A 67 13.38 -29.10 1.57
CA TRP A 67 13.42 -28.57 2.93
C TRP A 67 14.56 -27.57 3.12
N LEU A 68 15.77 -27.91 2.66
CA LEU A 68 16.92 -27.01 2.69
C LEU A 68 16.69 -25.72 1.88
N ALA A 69 15.96 -25.81 0.76
CA ALA A 69 15.60 -24.63 -0.03
C ALA A 69 14.62 -23.70 0.72
N ILE A 70 13.68 -24.28 1.49
CA ILE A 70 12.75 -23.52 2.33
C ILE A 70 13.51 -22.87 3.50
N GLU A 71 14.38 -23.60 4.19
CA GLU A 71 15.21 -23.04 5.27
C GLU A 71 16.09 -21.89 4.78
N ALA A 72 16.70 -22.04 3.60
CA ALA A 72 17.50 -20.98 2.99
C ALA A 72 16.67 -19.72 2.70
N LYS A 73 15.45 -19.88 2.20
CA LYS A 73 14.55 -18.75 1.92
C LYS A 73 14.08 -18.04 3.19
N ILE A 74 13.70 -18.80 4.23
CA ILE A 74 13.33 -18.23 5.54
C ILE A 74 14.51 -17.49 6.15
N ALA A 75 15.73 -18.04 6.04
CA ALA A 75 16.94 -17.39 6.52
C ALA A 75 17.19 -16.07 5.76
N GLU A 76 17.06 -16.06 4.43
CA GLU A 76 17.20 -14.85 3.60
C GLU A 76 16.18 -13.77 3.98
N GLU A 77 14.90 -14.12 4.13
CA GLU A 77 13.84 -13.19 4.56
C GLU A 77 14.10 -12.66 5.98
N SER A 78 14.54 -13.51 6.92
CA SER A 78 14.88 -13.07 8.28
C SER A 78 16.11 -12.15 8.34
N LEU A 79 17.06 -12.32 7.42
CA LEU A 79 18.22 -11.46 7.28
C LEU A 79 17.85 -10.12 6.65
N ALA A 80 16.88 -10.10 5.71
CA ALA A 80 16.35 -8.86 5.14
C ALA A 80 15.64 -8.01 6.22
N ASP A 81 14.75 -8.62 7.01
CA ASP A 81 14.08 -7.97 8.13
C ASP A 81 15.09 -7.50 9.20
N GLY A 82 16.14 -8.30 9.44
CA GLY A 82 17.22 -7.96 10.37
C GLY A 82 18.14 -6.83 9.86
N GLN A 83 18.39 -6.74 8.55
CA GLN A 83 19.18 -5.68 7.94
C GLN A 83 18.45 -4.34 7.96
N GLU A 84 17.13 -4.31 7.73
CA GLU A 84 16.35 -3.08 7.91
C GLU A 84 16.42 -2.60 9.37
N ALA A 85 16.29 -3.52 10.33
CA ALA A 85 16.44 -3.19 11.74
C ALA A 85 17.88 -2.71 12.10
N ALA A 86 18.91 -3.32 11.51
CA ALA A 86 20.31 -2.95 11.75
C ALA A 86 20.70 -1.61 11.08
N VAL A 87 20.17 -1.32 9.89
CA VAL A 87 20.37 -0.03 9.20
C VAL A 87 19.66 1.09 9.97
N ALA A 88 18.44 0.86 10.46
CA ALA A 88 17.74 1.80 11.35
C ALA A 88 18.51 2.09 12.66
N LEU A 89 19.32 1.13 13.13
CA LEU A 89 20.22 1.32 14.28
C LEU A 89 21.57 1.97 13.92
N ALA A 90 22.09 1.76 12.72
CA ALA A 90 23.37 2.32 12.25
C ALA A 90 23.26 3.79 11.82
N GLU A 91 22.08 4.25 11.39
CA GLU A 91 21.83 5.66 11.08
C GLU A 91 21.58 6.53 12.32
N ARG A 92 21.54 5.93 13.52
CA ARG A 92 21.61 6.73 14.75
C ARG A 92 22.98 7.40 14.82
N PRO A 93 23.06 8.74 14.79
CA PRO A 93 24.34 9.42 14.89
C PRO A 93 25.02 8.98 16.19
N PRO A 94 26.33 8.66 16.18
CA PRO A 94 27.03 8.22 17.37
C PRO A 94 26.91 9.31 18.44
N VAL A 95 26.16 9.02 19.50
CA VAL A 95 26.06 9.85 20.71
C VAL A 95 27.40 9.70 21.44
N GLY A 96 28.46 10.34 20.95
CA GLY A 96 29.78 10.13 21.53
C GLY A 96 30.97 10.56 20.67
N ALA A 97 30.92 11.71 20.01
CA ALA A 97 32.14 12.34 19.50
C ALA A 97 32.01 13.87 19.53
N VAL A 98 31.55 14.42 20.65
CA VAL A 98 31.74 15.85 20.92
C VAL A 98 33.24 16.06 21.13
N SER A 99 33.84 16.69 20.14
CA SER A 99 35.27 16.88 19.98
C SER A 99 35.89 17.57 21.19
N ALA A 100 36.84 16.90 21.86
CA ALA A 100 37.65 17.42 22.96
C ALA A 100 38.73 18.43 22.49
N ALA A 101 38.43 19.25 21.48
CA ALA A 101 39.44 20.04 20.78
C ALA A 101 38.97 21.42 20.34
N VAL A 102 38.28 22.20 21.19
CA VAL A 102 38.37 23.67 21.14
C VAL A 102 38.20 24.21 22.56
N PHE A 103 38.93 25.28 22.89
CA PHE A 103 38.92 26.08 24.14
C PHE A 103 40.00 25.79 25.18
N ARG A 104 41.27 25.84 24.74
CA ARG A 104 42.27 26.64 25.47
C ARG A 104 42.19 28.09 24.96
N SER A 105 41.24 28.87 25.46
CA SER A 105 41.33 30.33 25.35
C SER A 105 40.86 31.00 26.62
N SER A 106 41.85 31.48 27.37
CA SER A 106 41.85 32.72 28.15
C SER A 106 40.57 33.04 28.93
N LEU A 107 40.61 32.70 30.22
CA LEU A 107 39.77 33.23 31.28
C LEU A 107 39.89 34.76 31.33
N LYS A 108 39.08 35.47 30.55
CA LYS A 108 38.71 36.89 30.72
C LYS A 108 37.78 37.31 29.57
N ALA A 109 36.50 36.94 29.62
CA ALA A 109 35.43 37.73 28.99
C ALA A 109 34.03 37.18 29.29
N SER A 110 33.34 37.93 30.16
CA SER A 110 31.90 38.22 30.18
C SER A 110 30.90 37.09 30.46
N ALA A 111 29.99 37.39 31.39
CA ALA A 111 28.79 36.61 31.71
C ALA A 111 27.82 36.38 30.53
N TRP A 112 28.12 36.90 29.33
CA TRP A 112 27.28 36.77 28.14
C TRP A 112 27.48 35.45 27.38
N SER A 113 28.61 34.74 27.56
CA SER A 113 28.86 33.47 26.89
C SER A 113 28.02 32.30 27.44
N MET A 114 27.56 32.40 28.70
CA MET A 114 26.69 31.38 29.30
C MET A 114 25.28 31.37 28.70
N ILE A 115 24.79 32.52 28.23
CA ILE A 115 23.46 32.64 27.60
C ILE A 115 23.46 32.03 26.19
N ALA A 116 24.52 32.26 25.41
CA ALA A 116 24.61 31.73 24.04
C ALA A 116 24.67 30.19 24.01
N ALA A 117 25.40 29.57 24.95
CA ALA A 117 25.49 28.11 25.03
C ALA A 117 24.16 27.46 25.42
N THR A 118 23.36 28.09 26.27
CA THR A 118 22.04 27.56 26.66
C THR A 118 21.03 27.67 25.52
N VAL A 119 21.03 28.76 24.76
CA VAL A 119 20.15 28.91 23.59
C VAL A 119 20.46 27.86 22.51
N PHE A 120 21.73 27.59 22.24
CA PHE A 120 22.12 26.61 21.22
C PHE A 120 21.76 25.17 21.63
N LEU A 121 21.91 24.83 22.91
CA LEU A 121 21.52 23.52 23.44
C LEU A 121 20.00 23.33 23.42
N THR A 122 19.21 24.35 23.78
CA THR A 122 17.74 24.24 23.77
C THR A 122 17.16 24.21 22.37
N THR A 123 17.74 24.94 21.40
CA THR A 123 17.29 24.90 20.00
C THR A 123 17.66 23.58 19.30
N THR A 124 18.85 23.05 19.54
CA THR A 124 19.22 21.72 19.02
C THR A 124 18.38 20.61 19.64
N LEU A 125 18.14 20.66 20.97
CA LEU A 125 17.26 19.70 21.63
C LEU A 125 15.81 19.84 21.16
N ALA A 126 15.32 21.06 20.91
CA ALA A 126 13.99 21.29 20.35
C ALA A 126 13.88 20.78 18.90
N LEU A 127 14.90 20.95 18.06
CA LEU A 127 14.90 20.42 16.68
C LEU A 127 14.97 18.89 16.63
N VAL A 128 15.79 18.28 17.50
CA VAL A 128 15.87 16.82 17.64
C VAL A 128 14.58 16.28 18.22
N ALA A 129 14.07 16.87 19.30
CA ALA A 129 12.77 16.51 19.86
C ALA A 129 11.65 16.73 18.84
N GLN A 130 11.69 17.77 18.01
CA GLN A 130 10.70 17.99 16.96
C GLN A 130 10.84 16.99 15.80
N ARG A 131 12.00 16.38 15.55
CA ARG A 131 12.13 15.28 14.58
C ARG A 131 11.75 13.91 15.14
N TYR A 132 12.07 13.64 16.40
CA TYR A 132 11.79 12.36 17.06
C TYR A 132 10.41 12.30 17.73
N LEU A 133 9.85 13.45 18.10
CA LEU A 133 8.47 13.62 18.57
C LEU A 133 7.57 14.25 17.52
N ALA A 134 8.09 14.63 16.34
CA ALA A 134 7.20 14.72 15.19
C ALA A 134 6.62 13.31 15.05
N PRO A 135 5.31 13.14 15.25
CA PRO A 135 4.69 11.87 14.99
C PRO A 135 5.06 11.51 13.56
N GLU A 136 5.56 10.30 13.36
CA GLU A 136 5.75 9.75 12.04
C GLU A 136 4.42 9.88 11.29
N THR A 137 4.31 10.90 10.44
CA THR A 137 3.13 11.12 9.60
C THR A 137 2.98 10.02 8.54
N GLY A 138 3.88 9.04 8.50
CA GLY A 138 3.82 7.86 7.63
C GLY A 138 3.39 6.56 8.33
N GLY A 139 3.19 6.54 9.65
CA GLY A 139 3.04 5.29 10.41
C GLY A 139 1.88 5.31 11.41
N THR A 140 0.66 5.07 10.94
CA THR A 140 -0.47 4.59 11.76
C THR A 140 -0.76 5.36 13.06
N ALA A 141 -0.88 6.69 12.99
CA ALA A 141 -1.84 7.33 13.88
C ALA A 141 -3.15 6.59 13.64
N ARG A 142 -3.65 5.82 14.63
CA ARG A 142 -4.90 5.06 14.55
C ARG A 142 -5.94 5.98 13.94
N GLU A 143 -6.11 5.84 12.64
CA GLU A 143 -6.93 6.75 11.87
C GLU A 143 -8.32 6.45 12.39
N ALA A 144 -8.88 7.42 13.13
CA ALA A 144 -10.20 7.24 13.70
C ALA A 144 -11.10 6.78 12.55
N PRO A 145 -11.87 5.68 12.71
CA PRO A 145 -12.57 5.06 11.61
C PRO A 145 -13.34 6.12 10.84
N ARG A 146 -12.90 6.39 9.60
CA ARG A 146 -13.51 7.40 8.76
C ARG A 146 -14.81 6.82 8.22
N ALA A 147 -15.92 7.27 8.77
CA ALA A 147 -17.23 6.92 8.23
C ALA A 147 -17.49 7.66 6.90
N ASN A 148 -18.31 7.04 6.04
CA ASN A 148 -18.85 7.62 4.81
C ASN A 148 -17.85 7.83 3.66
N LEU A 149 -16.92 6.91 3.47
CA LEU A 149 -16.11 6.83 2.24
C LEU A 149 -16.95 6.20 1.11
N HIS A 150 -16.89 6.79 -0.08
CA HIS A 150 -17.44 6.19 -1.30
C HIS A 150 -16.30 5.68 -2.17
N PHE A 151 -16.36 4.43 -2.63
CA PHE A 151 -15.31 3.80 -3.43
C PHE A 151 -15.74 3.68 -4.88
N ALA A 152 -14.82 3.97 -5.81
CA ALA A 152 -15.01 3.74 -7.22
C ALA A 152 -13.73 3.19 -7.85
N GLU A 153 -13.87 2.19 -8.72
CA GLU A 153 -12.74 1.61 -9.45
C GLU A 153 -12.65 2.21 -10.85
N LEU A 154 -11.43 2.56 -11.26
CA LEU A 154 -11.13 3.13 -12.56
C LEU A 154 -10.16 2.22 -13.34
N PHE A 155 -10.50 2.01 -14.61
CA PHE A 155 -9.67 1.27 -15.56
C PHE A 155 -9.06 2.22 -16.59
N PRO A 156 -7.87 1.91 -17.15
CA PRO A 156 -7.21 2.79 -18.09
C PRO A 156 -7.97 2.85 -19.40
N VAL A 157 -8.09 4.03 -19.99
CA VAL A 157 -8.79 4.26 -21.27
C VAL A 157 -8.03 3.60 -22.43
N ASP A 158 -6.69 3.54 -22.32
CA ASP A 158 -5.79 3.06 -23.38
C ASP A 158 -5.44 1.55 -23.24
N ALA A 159 -6.08 0.82 -22.32
CA ALA A 159 -5.75 -0.59 -22.09
C ALA A 159 -6.27 -1.49 -23.26
N PRO A 160 -5.40 -2.29 -23.91
CA PRO A 160 -5.71 -2.97 -25.17
C PRO A 160 -6.75 -4.11 -25.04
N ASP A 161 -7.00 -4.63 -23.83
CA ASP A 161 -7.86 -5.81 -23.62
C ASP A 161 -9.14 -5.54 -22.82
N THR A 162 -9.38 -4.32 -22.34
CA THR A 162 -10.59 -4.00 -21.59
C THR A 162 -11.68 -3.50 -22.53
N ARG A 163 -12.75 -4.30 -22.69
CA ARG A 163 -14.00 -3.87 -23.36
C ARG A 163 -14.70 -2.68 -22.67
N SER A 164 -14.15 -2.18 -21.57
CA SER A 164 -14.64 -1.07 -20.75
C SER A 164 -13.87 0.23 -20.99
N ALA A 165 -13.42 0.51 -22.21
CA ALA A 165 -12.73 1.75 -22.61
C ALA A 165 -13.64 3.01 -22.58
N GLY A 166 -14.64 3.04 -21.68
CA GLY A 166 -15.60 4.13 -21.51
C GLY A 166 -15.37 4.90 -20.22
N SER A 167 -15.94 6.11 -20.17
CA SER A 167 -15.99 6.91 -18.94
C SER A 167 -16.76 6.18 -17.84
N THR A 168 -16.14 5.97 -16.68
CA THR A 168 -16.83 5.41 -15.51
C THR A 168 -17.75 6.47 -14.91
N ARG A 169 -19.05 6.19 -14.81
CA ARG A 169 -20.00 7.11 -14.15
C ARG A 169 -20.05 6.83 -12.65
N ILE A 170 -19.66 7.82 -11.85
CA ILE A 170 -19.66 7.78 -10.38
C ILE A 170 -20.80 8.65 -9.86
N ARG A 171 -21.63 8.10 -8.97
CA ARG A 171 -22.66 8.86 -8.24
C ARG A 171 -22.24 8.98 -6.79
N LEU A 172 -21.92 10.19 -6.35
CA LEU A 172 -21.40 10.44 -5.00
C LEU A 172 -22.54 10.82 -4.05
N PRO A 173 -22.92 9.97 -3.08
CA PRO A 173 -24.04 10.23 -2.18
C PRO A 173 -23.83 11.48 -1.33
N VAL A 174 -24.91 12.21 -1.00
CA VAL A 174 -24.89 13.44 -0.17
C VAL A 174 -24.08 13.26 1.13
N GLY A 175 -24.18 12.08 1.74
CA GLY A 175 -23.52 11.77 3.01
C GLY A 175 -22.04 11.42 2.91
N ALA A 176 -21.50 11.22 1.71
CA ALA A 176 -20.10 10.84 1.53
C ALA A 176 -19.16 12.00 1.85
N SER A 177 -18.15 11.76 2.68
CA SER A 177 -17.14 12.76 3.05
C SER A 177 -16.00 12.84 2.04
N SER A 178 -15.64 11.69 1.44
CA SER A 178 -14.60 11.55 0.44
C SER A 178 -14.99 10.52 -0.63
N LEU A 179 -14.41 10.69 -1.81
CA LEU A 179 -14.38 9.70 -2.88
C LEU A 179 -12.99 9.06 -2.89
N VAL A 180 -12.93 7.73 -2.77
CA VAL A 180 -11.71 6.94 -2.91
C VAL A 180 -11.72 6.30 -4.29
N LEU A 181 -10.77 6.67 -5.13
CA LEU A 181 -10.54 6.10 -6.45
C LEU A 181 -9.51 4.99 -6.35
N ILE A 182 -9.87 3.80 -6.80
CA ILE A 182 -8.97 2.66 -6.94
C ILE A 182 -8.55 2.60 -8.40
N LEU A 183 -7.26 2.78 -8.68
CA LEU A 183 -6.72 2.86 -10.03
C LEU A 183 -6.01 1.54 -10.38
N THR A 184 -6.52 0.82 -11.37
CA THR A 184 -5.95 -0.45 -11.82
C THR A 184 -5.14 -0.22 -13.10
N THR A 185 -3.81 -0.29 -13.04
CA THR A 185 -2.95 0.06 -14.20
C THR A 185 -2.80 -1.06 -15.24
N GLY A 186 -3.09 -2.31 -14.89
CA GLY A 186 -2.92 -3.48 -15.78
C GLY A 186 -1.46 -3.84 -16.13
N SER A 187 -0.50 -2.95 -15.86
CA SER A 187 0.94 -3.19 -16.01
C SER A 187 1.60 -3.50 -14.66
N PHE A 188 2.58 -4.40 -14.69
CA PHE A 188 3.35 -4.83 -13.51
C PHE A 188 4.65 -4.05 -13.30
N GLN A 189 4.92 -3.01 -14.09
CA GLN A 189 6.18 -2.29 -14.01
C GLN A 189 6.24 -1.43 -12.75
N GLU A 190 7.21 -1.73 -11.90
CA GLU A 190 7.51 -0.98 -10.68
C GLU A 190 8.41 0.20 -11.00
N HIS A 191 8.08 1.34 -10.40
CA HIS A 191 8.77 2.62 -10.51
C HIS A 191 9.03 3.17 -9.10
N GLU A 192 10.02 4.06 -8.96
CA GLU A 192 10.45 4.55 -7.63
C GLU A 192 9.33 5.33 -6.92
N SER A 193 8.62 6.18 -7.66
CA SER A 193 7.45 6.89 -7.15
C SER A 193 6.48 7.22 -8.28
N TYR A 194 5.23 7.52 -7.89
CA TYR A 194 4.17 7.84 -8.83
C TYR A 194 3.50 9.16 -8.47
N ARG A 195 2.94 9.82 -9.48
CA ARG A 195 2.19 11.07 -9.37
C ARG A 195 0.87 10.93 -10.09
N ALA A 196 -0.23 11.34 -9.47
CA ALA A 196 -1.50 11.50 -10.16
C ALA A 196 -1.83 12.97 -10.36
N THR A 197 -2.19 13.33 -11.59
CA THR A 197 -2.77 14.64 -11.92
C THR A 197 -4.22 14.45 -12.31
N ILE A 198 -5.12 15.12 -11.59
CA ILE A 198 -6.57 15.07 -11.84
C ILE A 198 -6.99 16.43 -12.38
N THR A 199 -7.69 16.44 -13.51
CA THR A 199 -8.17 17.63 -14.19
C THR A 199 -9.67 17.50 -14.45
N GLY A 200 -10.47 18.42 -13.91
CA GLY A 200 -11.90 18.53 -14.21
C GLY A 200 -12.19 19.37 -15.45
N ASP A 201 -13.47 19.64 -15.71
CA ASP A 201 -13.92 20.46 -16.85
C ASP A 201 -13.49 21.93 -16.78
N SER A 202 -13.12 22.43 -15.60
CA SER A 202 -12.63 23.80 -15.41
C SER A 202 -11.15 23.82 -15.03
N GLU A 203 -10.42 24.84 -15.52
CA GLU A 203 -8.98 25.00 -15.21
C GLU A 203 -8.67 25.12 -13.70
N SER A 204 -9.65 25.53 -12.90
CA SER A 204 -9.53 25.63 -11.44
C SER A 204 -9.64 24.27 -10.74
N GLN A 205 -10.06 23.21 -11.42
CA GLN A 205 -10.18 21.85 -10.90
C GLN A 205 -8.97 21.01 -11.30
N ARG A 206 -7.79 21.46 -10.87
CA ARG A 206 -6.56 20.71 -11.05
C ARG A 206 -5.98 20.32 -9.70
N TRP A 207 -5.89 19.02 -9.46
CA TRP A 207 -5.25 18.47 -8.28
C TRP A 207 -4.05 17.64 -8.68
N ARG A 208 -3.02 17.69 -7.84
CA ARG A 208 -1.79 16.94 -8.00
C ARG A 208 -1.51 16.20 -6.71
N LEU A 209 -1.40 14.88 -6.82
CA LEU A 209 -1.01 14.00 -5.74
C LEU A 209 0.39 13.47 -6.06
N GLU A 210 1.30 13.67 -5.13
CA GLU A 210 2.71 13.25 -5.23
C GLU A 210 2.91 11.99 -4.38
N GLU A 211 4.00 11.27 -4.64
CA GLU A 211 4.48 10.16 -3.81
C GLU A 211 3.41 9.06 -3.59
N LEU A 212 2.63 8.77 -4.63
CA LEU A 212 1.63 7.71 -4.56
C LEU A 212 2.32 6.35 -4.39
N THR A 213 1.92 5.63 -3.34
CA THR A 213 2.39 4.29 -3.08
C THR A 213 1.52 3.28 -3.83
N ARG A 214 2.18 2.38 -4.57
CA ARG A 214 1.52 1.25 -5.23
C ARG A 214 1.21 0.17 -4.20
N ALA A 215 -0.01 -0.34 -4.21
CA ALA A 215 -0.39 -1.50 -3.39
C ALA A 215 0.23 -2.79 -3.95
N ARG A 216 0.26 -3.85 -3.14
CA ARG A 216 0.84 -5.16 -3.51
C ARG A 216 0.15 -5.81 -4.71
N ASP A 217 -1.13 -5.54 -4.90
CA ASP A 217 -1.93 -5.99 -6.05
C ASP A 217 -1.69 -5.15 -7.32
N GLY A 218 -0.85 -4.12 -7.21
CA GLY A 218 -0.50 -3.22 -8.28
C GLY A 218 -1.45 -2.04 -8.47
N SER A 219 -2.47 -1.91 -7.63
CA SER A 219 -3.42 -0.79 -7.66
C SER A 219 -2.88 0.45 -6.95
N PHE A 220 -3.52 1.59 -7.19
CA PHE A 220 -3.29 2.83 -6.45
C PHE A 220 -4.58 3.31 -5.81
N SER A 221 -4.48 3.91 -4.62
CA SER A 221 -5.61 4.54 -3.95
C SER A 221 -5.44 6.05 -3.92
N VAL A 222 -6.46 6.78 -4.39
CA VAL A 222 -6.49 8.23 -4.40
C VAL A 222 -7.74 8.73 -3.69
N GLU A 223 -7.57 9.41 -2.56
CA GLU A 223 -8.68 10.00 -1.80
C GLU A 223 -8.90 11.47 -2.21
N LEU A 224 -10.15 11.79 -2.57
CA LEU A 224 -10.59 13.12 -2.94
C LEU A 224 -11.69 13.60 -1.97
N PRO A 225 -11.46 14.67 -1.20
CA PRO A 225 -12.48 15.23 -0.32
C PRO A 225 -13.70 15.71 -1.12
N ARG A 226 -14.93 15.42 -0.67
CA ARG A 226 -16.17 15.89 -1.34
C ARG A 226 -16.18 17.40 -1.52
N ALA A 227 -15.58 18.15 -0.59
CA ALA A 227 -15.53 19.62 -0.61
C ALA A 227 -14.82 20.20 -1.84
N VAL A 228 -13.91 19.46 -2.49
CA VAL A 228 -13.20 19.92 -3.70
C VAL A 228 -13.87 19.45 -4.98
N LEU A 229 -14.73 18.43 -4.91
CA LEU A 229 -15.39 17.83 -6.06
C LEU A 229 -16.58 18.68 -6.54
N ARG A 230 -16.80 18.71 -7.85
CA ARG A 230 -18.01 19.25 -8.47
C ARG A 230 -18.58 18.20 -9.44
N GLU A 231 -19.82 18.37 -9.83
CA GLU A 231 -20.38 17.57 -10.92
C GLU A 231 -19.67 17.91 -12.24
N GLY A 232 -19.33 16.90 -13.03
CA GLY A 232 -18.62 17.07 -14.31
C GLY A 232 -17.79 15.86 -14.74
N SER A 233 -17.11 15.99 -15.87
CA SER A 233 -16.14 15.02 -16.35
C SER A 233 -14.75 15.31 -15.77
N TYR A 234 -14.03 14.24 -15.46
CA TYR A 234 -12.67 14.28 -14.91
C TYR A 234 -11.74 13.37 -15.70
N HIS A 235 -10.50 13.85 -15.87
CA HIS A 235 -9.39 13.11 -16.44
C HIS A 235 -8.33 12.94 -15.36
N LEU A 236 -7.82 11.72 -15.21
CA LEU A 236 -6.73 11.41 -14.29
C LEU A 236 -5.57 10.84 -15.11
N GLU A 237 -4.41 11.46 -15.01
CA GLU A 237 -3.15 10.94 -15.56
C GLU A 237 -2.28 10.45 -14.41
N LEU A 238 -1.82 9.21 -14.52
CA LEU A 238 -0.86 8.62 -13.60
C LEU A 238 0.50 8.59 -14.30
N ASP A 239 1.48 9.26 -13.69
CA ASP A 239 2.86 9.34 -14.16
C ASP A 239 3.78 8.57 -13.21
N ALA A 240 4.70 7.79 -13.76
CA ALA A 240 5.87 7.28 -13.05
C ALA A 240 6.96 8.35 -13.02
N LEU A 241 7.64 8.48 -11.88
CA LEU A 241 8.72 9.43 -11.66
C LEU A 241 10.06 8.68 -11.60
N ASP A 242 10.49 8.17 -12.75
CA ASP A 242 11.81 7.55 -12.91
C ASP A 242 12.77 8.56 -13.58
N GLY A 243 13.51 9.32 -12.76
CA GLY A 243 14.46 10.33 -13.24
C GLY A 243 13.85 11.72 -13.47
N GLU A 244 14.41 12.50 -14.41
CA GLU A 244 14.03 13.91 -14.59
C GLU A 244 12.72 14.13 -15.35
N THR A 245 12.31 13.18 -16.20
CA THR A 245 11.13 13.33 -17.05
C THR A 245 10.05 12.34 -16.63
N PRO A 246 8.87 12.81 -16.16
CA PRO A 246 7.75 11.93 -15.84
C PRO A 246 7.30 11.12 -17.06
N ILE A 247 6.98 9.85 -16.83
CA ILE A 247 6.48 8.93 -17.87
C ILE A 247 5.02 8.61 -17.56
N THR A 248 4.09 8.98 -18.44
CA THR A 248 2.68 8.64 -18.24
C THR A 248 2.46 7.14 -18.38
N VAL A 249 2.04 6.49 -17.29
CA VAL A 249 1.79 5.03 -17.23
C VAL A 249 0.35 4.67 -17.53
N ALA A 250 -0.61 5.52 -17.17
CA ALA A 250 -2.03 5.26 -17.40
C ALA A 250 -2.86 6.55 -17.44
N ARG A 251 -3.95 6.52 -18.21
CA ARG A 251 -4.97 7.58 -18.26
C ARG A 251 -6.32 7.01 -17.93
N TYR A 252 -7.08 7.74 -17.12
CA TYR A 252 -8.42 7.36 -16.66
C TYR A 252 -9.40 8.49 -16.94
N ARG A 253 -10.67 8.12 -17.11
CA ARG A 253 -11.76 9.08 -17.28
C ARG A 253 -12.97 8.65 -16.47
N PHE A 254 -13.57 9.61 -15.78
CA PHE A 254 -14.82 9.38 -15.05
C PHE A 254 -15.74 10.60 -15.10
N ASP A 255 -17.05 10.34 -15.04
CA ASP A 255 -18.09 11.36 -14.91
C ASP A 255 -18.64 11.31 -13.49
N LEU A 256 -18.53 12.42 -12.76
CA LEU A 256 -19.01 12.53 -11.39
C LEU A 256 -20.36 13.24 -11.36
N ALA A 257 -21.37 12.58 -10.80
CA ALA A 257 -22.65 13.17 -10.43
C ALA A 257 -22.75 13.27 -8.91
N LEU A 258 -23.07 14.45 -8.40
CA LEU A 258 -23.32 14.66 -6.97
C LEU A 258 -24.82 14.43 -6.71
N GLU A 259 -25.13 13.50 -5.81
CA GLU A 259 -26.48 13.38 -5.25
C GLU A 259 -26.69 14.39 -4.12
#